data_AF-A0A2N2SDG0-F1
#
_entry.id   AF-A0A2N2SDG0-F1
#
_cell.length_a   1.000
_cell.length_b   1.000
_cell.length_c   1.000
_cell.angle_alpha   90.00
_cell.angle_beta   90.00
_cell.angle_gamma   90.00
#
_symmetry.space_group_name_H-M   'P 1'
#
loop_
_entity.id
_entity.type
_entity.pdbx_description
1 polymer ?
#
loop_
_entity_poly.entity_id
_entity_poly.type
_entity_poly.pdbx_seq_one_letter_code
_entity_poly.pdbx_strand_id
1 'polypeptide(L)'
;MTARQDALVEVVDTIRRHNLSLEEITEALRDGPEIKEQQSSGILSRVFGYIGGIFVFAGLAIFIGMQWDVLGTAQRILLTLGSGFCVFIMALACTTNDRLEKAATPLFLVAALLEATGILVTLKEFSLGGDPAHGLLFLHFVMALQQGCAFIARQRSVLAVTT
;
A
#
# COMPACT_ATOMS: atom_id res chain seq x y z
N MET A 1 -45.32 -6.42 -39.72
CA MET A 1 -45.20 -7.39 -38.61
C MET A 1 -44.04 -8.35 -38.90
N THR A 2 -42.78 -7.90 -38.92
CA THR A 2 -41.68 -8.78 -39.39
C THR A 2 -40.34 -8.60 -38.67
N ALA A 3 -39.91 -7.38 -38.32
CA ALA A 3 -38.58 -7.16 -37.73
C ALA A 3 -38.28 -7.97 -36.45
N ARG A 4 -39.27 -8.15 -35.56
CA ARG A 4 -39.09 -8.94 -34.33
C ARG A 4 -39.01 -10.45 -34.61
N GLN A 5 -39.72 -10.94 -35.62
CA GLN A 5 -39.68 -12.35 -36.01
C GLN A 5 -38.38 -12.67 -36.75
N ASP A 6 -37.92 -11.77 -37.62
CA ASP A 6 -36.67 -11.92 -38.35
C ASP A 6 -35.47 -11.96 -37.39
N ALA A 7 -35.43 -11.05 -36.40
CA ALA A 7 -34.40 -11.05 -35.37
C ALA A 7 -34.41 -12.34 -34.53
N LEU A 8 -35.59 -12.91 -34.26
CA LEU A 8 -35.71 -14.14 -33.47
C LEU A 8 -35.21 -15.36 -34.25
N VAL A 9 -35.42 -15.39 -35.57
CA VAL A 9 -34.88 -16.42 -36.47
C VAL A 9 -33.35 -16.36 -36.51
N GLU A 10 -32.77 -15.15 -36.60
CA GLU A 10 -31.32 -14.94 -36.61
C GLU A 10 -30.65 -15.38 -35.30
N VAL A 11 -31.28 -15.08 -34.17
CA VAL A 11 -30.80 -15.52 -32.85
C VAL A 11 -30.85 -17.05 -32.74
N VAL A 12 -31.95 -17.68 -33.17
CA VAL A 12 -32.09 -19.15 -33.12
C VAL A 12 -31.12 -19.86 -34.05
N ASP A 13 -30.88 -19.32 -35.25
CA ASP A 13 -29.89 -19.87 -36.19
C ASP A 13 -28.47 -19.81 -35.61
N THR A 14 -28.13 -18.67 -34.98
CA THR A 14 -26.83 -18.46 -34.32
C THR A 14 -26.62 -19.44 -33.17
N ILE A 15 -27.65 -19.67 -32.35
CA ILE A 15 -27.63 -20.62 -31.22
C ILE A 15 -27.40 -22.05 -31.72
N ARG A 16 -28.12 -22.48 -32.77
CA ARG A 16 -27.99 -23.82 -33.34
C ARG A 16 -26.63 -24.06 -33.98
N ARG A 17 -26.09 -23.06 -34.69
CA ARG A 17 -24.78 -23.16 -35.34
C ARG A 17 -23.64 -23.36 -34.35
N HIS A 18 -23.76 -22.76 -33.17
CA HIS A 18 -22.71 -22.79 -32.14
C HIS A 18 -23.02 -23.74 -30.97
N ASN A 19 -24.13 -24.49 -31.03
CA ASN A 19 -24.54 -25.43 -29.98
C ASN A 19 -24.63 -24.79 -28.57
N LEU A 20 -25.00 -23.51 -28.52
CA LEU A 20 -25.05 -22.75 -27.27
C LEU A 20 -26.19 -23.29 -26.39
N SER A 21 -25.87 -23.58 -25.13
CA SER A 21 -26.90 -24.00 -24.17
C SER A 21 -27.68 -22.80 -23.63
N LEU A 22 -28.91 -23.04 -23.18
CA LEU A 22 -29.72 -21.97 -22.58
C LEU A 22 -29.09 -21.47 -21.28
N GLU A 23 -28.36 -22.33 -20.58
CA GLU A 23 -27.59 -22.00 -19.38
C GLU A 23 -26.48 -20.99 -19.69
N GLU A 24 -25.67 -21.23 -20.72
CA GLU A 24 -24.59 -20.33 -21.16
C GLU A 24 -25.10 -18.96 -21.60
N ILE A 25 -26.24 -18.93 -22.29
CA ILE A 25 -26.88 -17.69 -22.75
C ILE A 25 -27.43 -16.90 -21.55
N THR A 26 -28.05 -17.59 -20.59
CA THR A 26 -28.60 -16.96 -19.39
C THR A 26 -27.49 -16.42 -18.48
N GLU A 27 -26.35 -17.12 -18.43
CA GLU A 27 -25.14 -16.67 -17.72
C GLU A 27 -24.52 -15.45 -18.41
N ALA A 28 -24.36 -15.47 -19.74
CA ALA A 28 -23.86 -14.33 -20.51
C ALA A 28 -24.79 -13.10 -20.47
N LEU A 29 -26.11 -13.29 -20.42
CA LEU A 29 -27.08 -12.20 -20.25
C LEU A 29 -27.12 -11.65 -18.82
N ARG A 30 -26.84 -12.49 -17.82
CA ARG A 30 -26.74 -12.08 -16.40
C ARG A 30 -25.51 -11.23 -16.13
N ASP A 31 -24.38 -11.58 -16.75
CA ASP A 31 -23.13 -10.85 -16.60
C ASP A 31 -23.08 -9.54 -17.41
N GLY A 32 -24.12 -9.23 -18.20
CA GLY A 32 -24.18 -8.03 -19.04
C GLY A 32 -23.09 -8.01 -20.11
N PRO A 33 -23.09 -7.03 -21.02
CA PRO A 33 -22.04 -6.87 -22.02
C PRO A 33 -20.78 -6.26 -21.39
N GLU A 34 -20.31 -6.79 -20.25
CA GLU A 34 -18.90 -6.72 -19.94
C GLU A 34 -18.22 -7.76 -20.83
N ILE A 35 -17.95 -7.34 -22.06
CA ILE A 35 -16.87 -7.90 -22.86
C ILE A 35 -15.67 -7.90 -21.92
N LYS A 36 -15.39 -9.05 -21.31
CA LYS A 36 -14.17 -9.31 -20.58
C LYS A 36 -13.06 -8.99 -21.58
N GLU A 37 -12.48 -7.80 -21.45
CA GLU A 37 -11.18 -7.46 -22.02
C GLU A 37 -10.18 -8.46 -21.45
N GLN A 38 -10.15 -9.64 -22.07
CA GLN A 38 -9.19 -10.65 -21.77
C GLN A 38 -7.83 -10.13 -22.25
N GLN A 39 -7.05 -9.71 -21.25
CA GLN A 39 -5.78 -10.36 -20.97
C GLN A 39 -4.70 -10.20 -22.06
N SER A 40 -4.24 -8.97 -22.27
CA SER A 40 -2.84 -8.75 -22.68
C SER A 40 -2.28 -7.39 -22.24
N SER A 41 -3.12 -6.36 -22.09
CA SER A 41 -2.68 -5.04 -21.58
C SER A 41 -2.33 -5.07 -20.08
N GLY A 42 -2.88 -6.03 -19.33
CA GLY A 42 -2.73 -6.10 -17.87
C GLY A 42 -1.31 -6.39 -17.38
N ILE A 43 -0.51 -7.18 -18.11
CA ILE A 43 0.87 -7.49 -17.71
C ILE A 43 1.78 -6.33 -18.08
N LEU A 44 1.67 -5.79 -19.30
CA LEU A 44 2.50 -4.66 -19.73
C LEU A 44 2.20 -3.41 -18.90
N SER A 45 0.93 -3.08 -18.69
CA SER A 45 0.52 -1.97 -17.80
C SER A 45 1.03 -2.17 -16.37
N ARG A 46 0.99 -3.40 -15.86
CA ARG A 46 1.51 -3.72 -14.52
C ARG A 46 3.04 -3.61 -14.45
N VAL A 47 3.77 -4.04 -15.47
CA VAL A 47 5.23 -3.89 -15.56
C VAL A 47 5.62 -2.42 -15.66
N PHE A 48 4.97 -1.65 -16.53
CA PHE A 48 5.17 -0.19 -16.60
C PHE A 48 4.81 0.49 -15.27
N GLY A 49 3.77 0.03 -14.58
CA GLY A 49 3.41 0.49 -13.24
C GLY A 49 4.49 0.20 -12.19
N TYR A 50 5.06 -1.01 -12.17
CA TYR A 50 6.17 -1.35 -11.27
C TYR A 50 7.44 -0.57 -11.59
N ILE A 51 7.81 -0.45 -12.87
CA ILE A 51 9.00 0.31 -13.30
C ILE A 51 8.82 1.79 -12.94
N GLY A 52 7.67 2.39 -13.24
CA GLY A 52 7.36 3.76 -12.89
C GLY A 52 7.38 3.98 -11.37
N GLY A 53 6.79 3.06 -10.60
CA GLY A 53 6.83 3.09 -9.14
C GLY A 53 8.26 3.04 -8.59
N ILE A 54 9.07 2.08 -9.04
CA ILE A 54 10.48 1.96 -8.64
C ILE A 54 11.25 3.23 -9.01
N PHE A 55 10.99 3.80 -10.19
CA PHE A 55 11.67 5.03 -10.63
C PHE A 55 11.31 6.24 -9.75
N VAL A 56 10.04 6.37 -9.37
CA VAL A 56 9.59 7.42 -8.43
C VAL A 56 10.24 7.24 -7.06
N PHE A 57 10.22 6.03 -6.51
CA PHE A 57 10.84 5.75 -5.20
C PHE A 57 12.37 5.95 -5.23
N ALA A 58 13.05 5.46 -6.26
CA ALA A 58 14.49 5.65 -6.43
C ALA A 58 14.84 7.12 -6.62
N GLY A 59 14.10 7.84 -7.47
CA GLY A 59 14.30 9.27 -7.68
C GLY A 59 14.11 10.07 -6.39
N LEU A 60 13.07 9.76 -5.61
CA LEU A 60 12.85 10.39 -4.31
C LEU A 60 13.99 10.08 -3.33
N ALA A 61 14.45 8.83 -3.25
CA ALA A 61 15.56 8.43 -2.37
C ALA A 61 16.88 9.14 -2.74
N ILE A 62 17.19 9.20 -4.04
CA ILE A 62 18.39 9.89 -4.54
C ILE A 62 18.28 11.40 -4.27
N PHE A 63 17.12 12.01 -4.52
CA PHE A 63 16.90 13.43 -4.26
C PHE A 63 17.08 13.79 -2.78
N ILE A 64 16.52 12.97 -1.88
CA ILE A 64 16.73 13.11 -0.43
C ILE A 64 18.22 13.00 -0.09
N GLY A 65 18.93 12.04 -0.70
CA GLY A 65 20.37 11.86 -0.53
C GLY A 65 21.19 13.06 -1.02
N MET A 66 20.83 13.65 -2.17
CA MET A 66 21.48 14.86 -2.69
C MET A 66 21.27 16.07 -1.78
N GLN A 67 20.05 16.22 -1.25
CA GLN A 67 19.73 17.31 -0.34
C GLN A 67 20.15 17.04 1.10
N TRP A 68 20.72 15.86 1.39
CA TRP A 68 21.05 15.46 2.75
C TRP A 68 21.92 16.50 3.46
N ASP A 69 22.98 16.98 2.80
CA ASP A 69 23.92 17.95 3.36
C ASP A 69 23.33 19.35 3.57
N VAL A 70 22.26 19.69 2.85
CA VAL A 70 21.53 20.97 2.95
C VAL A 70 20.44 20.90 4.02
N LEU A 71 19.88 19.71 4.27
CA LEU A 71 18.87 19.49 5.30
C LEU A 71 19.49 19.66 6.69
N GLY A 72 18.85 20.49 7.52
CA GLY A 72 19.23 20.62 8.92
C GLY A 72 18.98 19.32 9.71
N THR A 73 19.67 19.16 10.84
CA THR A 73 19.55 18.01 11.75
C THR A 73 18.10 17.62 12.05
N ALA A 74 17.25 18.60 12.43
CA ALA A 74 15.85 18.35 12.72
C ALA A 74 15.07 17.85 11.48
N GLN A 75 15.38 18.35 10.28
CA GLN A 75 14.72 17.93 9.05
C GLN A 75 15.10 16.51 8.65
N ARG A 76 16.38 16.13 8.76
CA ARG A 76 16.85 14.76 8.48
C ARG A 76 16.15 13.74 9.38
N ILE A 77 16.01 14.08 10.66
CA ILE A 77 15.31 13.27 11.65
C ILE A 77 13.83 13.16 11.29
N LEU A 78 13.15 14.29 11.04
CA LEU A 78 11.73 14.29 10.70
C LEU A 78 11.45 13.49 9.41
N LEU A 79 12.34 13.57 8.43
CA LEU A 79 12.18 12.95 7.13
C LEU A 79 12.39 11.44 7.18
N THR A 80 13.36 10.95 7.95
CA THR A 80 13.63 9.51 8.12
C THR A 80 12.67 8.85 9.11
N LEU A 81 12.49 9.47 10.27
CA LEU A 81 11.67 8.92 11.33
C LEU A 81 10.17 9.15 11.08
N GLY A 82 9.80 10.34 10.60
CA GLY A 82 8.41 10.67 10.29
C GLY A 82 7.87 9.87 9.12
N SER A 83 8.69 9.54 8.11
CA SER A 83 8.27 8.65 7.04
C SER A 83 8.03 7.22 7.54
N GLY A 84 8.91 6.68 8.41
CA GLY A 84 8.69 5.40 9.08
C GLY A 84 7.40 5.37 9.90
N PHE A 85 7.14 6.42 10.68
CA PHE A 85 5.92 6.55 11.47
C PHE A 85 4.65 6.65 10.61
N CYS A 86 4.68 7.40 9.50
CA CYS A 86 3.57 7.45 8.55
C CYS A 86 3.26 6.06 7.96
N VAL A 87 4.30 5.29 7.61
CA VAL A 87 4.15 3.91 7.12
C VAL A 87 3.57 3.01 8.22
N PHE A 88 3.97 3.19 9.47
CA PHE A 88 3.40 2.48 10.62
C PHE A 88 1.89 2.76 10.81
N ILE A 89 1.48 4.03 10.76
CA ILE A 89 0.05 4.40 10.82
C ILE A 89 -0.73 3.76 9.65
N MET A 90 -0.14 3.77 8.46
CA MET A 90 -0.76 3.18 7.28
C MET A 90 -0.90 1.65 7.40
N ALA A 91 0.13 0.97 7.95
CA ALA A 91 0.07 -0.45 8.31
C ALA A 91 -1.05 -0.74 9.30
N LEU A 92 -1.21 0.12 10.30
CA LEU A 92 -2.25 0.03 11.31
C LEU A 92 -3.65 0.23 10.72
N ALA A 93 -3.84 1.24 9.86
CA ALA A 93 -5.11 1.46 9.15
C ALA A 93 -5.48 0.28 8.24
N CYS A 94 -4.49 -0.38 7.63
CA CYS A 94 -4.70 -1.60 6.85
C CYS A 94 -5.20 -2.79 7.69
N THR A 95 -4.92 -2.83 9.00
CA THR A 95 -5.45 -3.89 9.89
C THR A 95 -6.93 -3.74 10.21
N THR A 96 -7.53 -2.57 9.99
CA THR A 96 -8.96 -2.33 10.26
C THR A 96 -9.87 -2.84 9.13
N ASN A 97 -9.30 -3.15 7.95
CA ASN A 97 -10.04 -3.61 6.79
C ASN A 97 -9.60 -5.02 6.38
N ASP A 98 -10.49 -6.02 6.46
CA ASP A 98 -10.20 -7.42 6.10
C ASP A 98 -9.61 -7.58 4.67
N ARG A 99 -9.98 -6.68 3.76
CA ARG A 99 -9.45 -6.67 2.39
C ARG A 99 -7.98 -6.26 2.30
N LEU A 100 -7.50 -5.45 3.23
CA LEU A 100 -6.14 -4.90 3.28
C LEU A 100 -5.26 -5.57 4.35
N GLU A 101 -5.82 -6.48 5.14
CA GLU A 101 -5.09 -7.19 6.20
C GLU A 101 -3.85 -7.93 5.66
N LYS A 102 -3.96 -8.53 4.45
CA LYS A 102 -2.83 -9.20 3.79
C LYS A 102 -1.66 -8.26 3.46
N ALA A 103 -1.93 -6.97 3.29
CA ALA A 103 -0.92 -5.95 3.04
C ALA A 103 -0.38 -5.32 4.34
N ALA A 104 -1.03 -5.53 5.49
CA ALA A 104 -0.60 -4.97 6.76
C ALA A 104 0.74 -5.57 7.24
N THR A 105 0.90 -6.90 7.17
CA THR A 105 2.12 -7.59 7.60
C THR A 105 3.41 -7.10 6.90
N PRO A 106 3.48 -7.03 5.55
CA PRO A 106 4.66 -6.48 4.89
C PRO A 106 4.85 -4.99 5.20
N LEU A 107 3.77 -4.22 5.38
CA LEU A 107 3.86 -2.80 5.68
C LEU A 107 4.42 -2.54 7.10
N PHE A 108 4.10 -3.40 8.07
CA PHE A 108 4.74 -3.37 9.40
C PHE A 108 6.22 -3.70 9.34
N LEU A 109 6.64 -4.65 8.51
CA LEU A 109 8.07 -4.97 8.35
C LEU A 109 8.84 -3.78 7.75
N VAL A 110 8.26 -3.12 6.74
CA VAL A 110 8.83 -1.92 6.15
C VAL A 110 8.88 -0.79 7.20
N ALA A 111 7.80 -0.57 7.95
CA ALA A 111 7.78 0.43 9.02
C ALA A 111 8.88 0.18 10.05
N ALA A 112 9.03 -1.05 10.55
CA ALA A 112 10.04 -1.40 11.53
C ALA A 112 11.48 -1.15 11.02
N LEU A 113 11.75 -1.45 9.74
CA LEU A 113 13.06 -1.19 9.15
C LEU A 113 13.32 0.32 8.97
N LEU A 114 12.32 1.08 8.53
CA LEU A 114 12.43 2.53 8.35
C LEU A 114 12.61 3.24 9.71
N GLU A 115 11.86 2.83 10.73
CA GLU A 115 11.98 3.34 12.09
C GLU A 115 13.35 3.01 12.69
N ALA A 116 13.83 1.77 12.59
CA ALA A 116 15.17 1.41 13.02
C ALA A 116 16.25 2.27 12.33
N THR A 117 16.08 2.55 11.04
CA THR A 117 16.98 3.42 10.29
C THR A 117 16.89 4.87 10.76
N GLY A 118 15.69 5.41 10.99
CA GLY A 118 15.47 6.76 11.51
C GLY A 118 16.06 6.96 12.92
N ILE A 119 16.01 5.93 13.76
CA ILE A 119 16.63 5.92 15.09
C ILE A 119 18.16 6.04 14.98
N LEU A 120 18.78 5.25 14.10
CA LEU A 120 20.23 5.31 13.86
C LEU A 120 20.67 6.67 13.30
N VAL A 121 19.90 7.24 12.38
CA VAL A 121 20.14 8.58 11.84
C VAL A 121 20.05 9.63 12.95
N THR A 122 19.02 9.56 13.79
CA THR A 122 18.84 10.48 14.92
C THR A 122 20.04 10.41 15.87
N LEU A 123 20.48 9.19 16.22
CA LEU A 123 21.63 8.99 17.09
C LEU A 123 22.93 9.57 16.48
N LYS A 124 23.17 9.31 15.18
CA LYS A 124 24.35 9.81 14.47
C LYS A 124 24.38 11.33 14.40
N GLU A 125 23.24 11.94 14.07
CA GLU A 125 23.13 13.39 13.89
C GLU A 125 23.27 14.14 15.23
N PHE A 126 22.65 13.63 16.31
CA PHE A 126 22.84 14.20 17.65
C PHE A 126 24.25 13.96 18.21
N SER A 127 24.87 12.80 17.94
CA SER A 127 26.25 12.53 18.36
C SER A 127 27.29 13.43 17.69
N LEU A 128 26.97 14.03 16.54
CA LEU A 128 27.86 14.93 15.80
C LEU A 128 27.61 16.41 16.09
N GLY A 129 26.44 16.79 16.63
CA GLY A 129 26.00 18.18 16.73
C GLY A 129 25.38 18.65 18.06
N GLY A 130 25.17 17.79 19.06
CA GLY A 130 24.52 18.20 20.32
C GLY A 130 24.70 17.23 21.50
N ASP A 131 24.18 17.63 22.67
CA ASP A 131 24.22 16.81 23.89
C ASP A 131 23.40 15.51 23.71
N PRO A 132 24.04 14.32 23.83
CA PRO A 132 23.41 13.01 23.58
C PRO A 132 22.13 12.74 24.39
N ALA A 133 21.89 13.46 25.49
CA ALA A 133 20.65 13.37 26.27
C ALA A 133 19.39 13.73 25.48
N HIS A 134 19.47 14.69 24.54
CA HIS A 134 18.32 15.14 23.74
C HIS A 134 17.93 14.12 22.66
N GLY A 135 18.91 13.44 22.07
CA GLY A 135 18.67 12.34 21.13
C GLY A 135 17.97 11.16 21.79
N LEU A 136 18.33 10.86 23.05
CA LEU A 136 17.71 9.80 23.83
C LEU A 136 16.25 10.13 24.23
N LEU A 137 15.97 11.38 24.58
CA LEU A 137 14.61 11.86 24.87
C LEU A 137 13.72 11.83 23.63
N PHE A 138 14.24 12.24 22.47
CA PHE A 138 13.50 12.19 21.22
C PHE A 138 13.22 10.74 20.79
N LEU A 139 14.20 9.84 20.95
CA LEU A 139 14.02 8.41 20.72
C LEU A 139 12.92 7.81 21.61
N HIS A 140 12.97 8.09 22.92
CA HIS A 140 11.94 7.63 23.86
C HIS A 140 10.57 8.24 23.55
N PHE A 141 10.52 9.50 23.13
CA PHE A 141 9.27 10.15 22.75
C PHE A 141 8.64 9.47 21.54
N VAL A 142 9.44 9.10 20.55
CA VAL A 142 8.96 8.47 19.32
C VAL A 142 8.51 7.04 19.58
N MET A 143 9.30 6.28 20.34
CA MET A 143 8.90 4.95 20.80
C MET A 143 7.61 5.01 21.65
N ALA A 144 7.49 6.00 22.53
CA ALA A 144 6.28 6.22 23.33
C ALA A 144 5.06 6.61 22.47
N LEU A 145 5.26 7.43 21.45
CA LEU A 145 4.21 7.82 20.51
C LEU A 145 3.76 6.61 19.69
N GLN A 146 4.70 5.79 19.23
CA GLN A 146 4.42 4.58 18.48
C GLN A 146 3.68 3.53 19.32
N GLN A 147 4.14 3.31 20.56
CA GLN A 147 3.46 2.44 21.53
C GLN A 147 2.05 2.96 21.84
N GLY A 148 1.89 4.29 21.96
CA GLY A 148 0.61 4.96 22.17
C GLY A 148 -0.36 4.78 20.98
N CYS A 149 0.12 4.96 19.75
CA CYS A 149 -0.68 4.71 18.55
C CYS A 149 -1.06 3.24 18.40
N ALA A 150 -0.12 2.32 18.67
CA ALA A 150 -0.39 0.88 18.69
C ALA A 150 -1.45 0.52 19.74
N PHE A 151 -1.38 1.13 20.92
CA PHE A 151 -2.33 0.93 22.02
C PHE A 151 -3.73 1.44 21.68
N ILE A 152 -3.83 2.65 21.12
CA ILE A 152 -5.12 3.26 20.72
C ILE A 152 -5.79 2.45 19.61
N ALA A 153 -5.03 1.99 18.62
CA ALA A 153 -5.59 1.25 17.49
C ALA A 153 -5.92 -0.21 17.79
N ARG A 154 -5.20 -0.88 18.71
CA ARG A 154 -5.46 -2.30 19.02
C ARG A 154 -6.53 -2.50 20.08
N GLN A 155 -6.93 -1.48 20.88
CA GLN A 155 -7.90 -1.58 22.00
C GLN A 155 -7.84 -2.91 22.79
N ARG A 156 -6.65 -3.51 22.92
CA ARG A 156 -6.42 -4.70 23.70
C ARG A 156 -5.39 -4.36 24.77
N SER A 157 -5.91 -4.22 25.98
CA SER A 157 -5.25 -3.91 27.25
C SER A 157 -4.14 -4.90 27.67
N VAL A 158 -3.77 -5.85 26.80
CA VAL A 158 -2.80 -6.92 27.09
C VAL A 158 -1.36 -6.42 26.91
N LEU A 159 -1.13 -5.39 26.11
CA LEU A 159 0.23 -4.83 25.90
C LEU A 159 0.65 -3.81 26.97
N ALA A 160 -0.21 -3.51 27.95
CA ALA A 160 0.16 -2.67 29.10
C ALA A 160 0.88 -3.45 30.23
N VAL A 161 0.93 -4.79 30.16
CA VAL A 161 1.32 -5.62 31.33
C VAL A 161 2.50 -6.58 31.05
N THR A 162 3.03 -6.67 29.84
CA THR A 162 4.21 -7.54 29.59
C THR A 162 5.43 -6.73 29.20
N THR A 163 6.06 -6.25 30.27
CA THR A 163 7.49 -6.00 30.52
C THR A 163 8.13 -4.81 29.83
#